data_AF-A0A6V7R4E3-F1
#
_entry.id   AF-A0A6V7R4E3-F1
#
_cell.length_a   1.000
_cell.length_b   1.000
_cell.length_c   1.000
_cell.angle_alpha   90.00
_cell.angle_beta   90.00
_cell.angle_gamma   90.00
#
_symmetry.space_group_name_H-M   'P 1'
#
loop_
_entity.id
_entity.type
_entity.pdbx_description
1 polymer ?
#
loop_
_entity_poly.entity_id
_entity_poly.type
_entity_poly.pdbx_seq_one_letter_code
_entity_poly.pdbx_strand_id
1 'polypeptide(L)'
;MKQIILILFAAFNIYNVINISTAYQHDDLIALLSTRIIFMAISIILSVLFLISGSTKSTKILAAVTIVTGLAHFIAILLVYI
;
A
#
# COMPACT_ATOMS: atom_id res chain seq x y z
N MET A 1 -0.21 9.18 -16.47
CA MET A 1 0.28 7.82 -16.12
C MET A 1 0.71 7.70 -14.65
N LYS A 2 1.72 8.45 -14.17
CA LYS A 2 2.19 8.39 -12.76
C LYS A 2 1.06 8.54 -11.73
N GLN A 3 0.16 9.52 -11.93
CA GLN A 3 -0.98 9.75 -11.03
C GLN A 3 -1.96 8.57 -11.00
N ILE A 4 -2.23 7.93 -12.14
CA ILE A 4 -3.14 6.78 -12.21
C ILE A 4 -2.56 5.62 -11.38
N ILE A 5 -1.27 5.34 -11.54
CA ILE A 5 -0.56 4.30 -10.76
C ILE A 5 -0.66 4.58 -9.26
N LEU A 6 -0.41 5.83 -8.84
CA LEU A 6 -0.49 6.22 -7.44
C LEU A 6 -1.91 6.12 -6.86
N ILE A 7 -2.94 6.48 -7.64
CA ILE A 7 -4.35 6.30 -7.25
C ILE A 7 -4.68 4.82 -7.07
N LEU A 8 -4.28 3.97 -8.02
CA LEU A 8 -4.52 2.52 -7.93
C LEU A 8 -3.84 1.92 -6.71
N PHE A 9 -2.59 2.31 -6.43
CA PHE A 9 -1.88 1.88 -5.23
C PHE A 9 -2.53 2.37 -3.93
N ALA A 10 -2.96 3.62 -3.87
CA ALA A 10 -3.66 4.15 -2.70
C ALA A 10 -4.97 3.39 -2.46
N ALA A 11 -5.77 3.16 -3.51
CA ALA A 11 -7.00 2.38 -3.44
C ALA A 11 -6.75 0.93 -2.99
N PHE A 12 -5.72 0.28 -3.54
CA PHE A 12 -5.30 -1.05 -3.13
C PHE A 12 -4.91 -1.11 -1.65
N ASN A 13 -4.09 -0.16 -1.19
CA ASN A 13 -3.68 -0.10 0.21
C ASN A 13 -4.87 0.13 1.14
N ILE A 14 -5.77 1.05 0.81
CA ILE A 14 -6.99 1.32 1.60
C ILE A 14 -7.90 0.08 1.65
N TYR A 15 -8.13 -0.57 0.50
CA TYR A 15 -8.94 -1.78 0.43
C TYR A 15 -8.40 -2.88 1.37
N ASN A 16 -7.08 -3.08 1.36
CA ASN A 16 -6.47 -4.11 2.19
C ASN A 16 -6.48 -3.74 3.68
N VAL A 17 -6.29 -2.46 4.05
CA VAL A 17 -6.45 -2.02 5.45
C VAL A 17 -7.82 -2.42 6.01
N ILE A 18 -8.87 -2.26 5.21
CA ILE A 18 -10.25 -2.56 5.63
C ILE A 18 -10.52 -4.08 5.64
N ASN A 19 -9.98 -4.83 4.69
CA ASN A 19 -10.29 -6.25 4.51
C ASN A 19 -9.33 -7.23 5.17
N ILE A 20 -8.22 -6.76 5.77
CA ILE A 20 -7.24 -7.68 6.35
C ILE A 20 -7.74 -8.37 7.62
N SER A 21 -8.61 -7.72 8.39
CA SER A 21 -9.17 -8.28 9.64
C SER A 21 -10.43 -9.12 9.44
N THR A 22 -11.11 -8.99 8.30
CA THR A 22 -12.39 -9.66 8.03
C THR A 22 -12.24 -10.98 7.27
N ALA A 23 -11.09 -11.22 6.63
CA ALA A 23 -10.96 -12.25 5.61
C ALA A 23 -10.18 -13.51 6.03
N TYR A 24 -9.59 -13.58 7.23
CA TYR A 24 -8.61 -14.63 7.54
C TYR A 24 -8.93 -15.45 8.80
N GLN A 25 -9.19 -16.74 8.59
CA GLN A 25 -8.88 -17.78 9.56
C GLN A 25 -7.45 -18.28 9.28
N HIS A 26 -6.72 -18.67 10.33
CA HIS A 26 -5.25 -18.72 10.40
C HIS A 26 -4.47 -19.51 9.32
N ASP A 27 -5.11 -20.34 8.49
CA ASP A 27 -4.40 -21.28 7.59
C ASP A 27 -4.29 -20.79 6.12
N ASP A 28 -5.19 -19.91 5.64
CA ASP A 28 -5.09 -19.27 4.31
C ASP A 28 -4.10 -18.08 4.28
N LEU A 29 -3.40 -17.85 5.40
CA LEU A 29 -2.63 -16.65 5.68
C LEU A 29 -1.43 -16.47 4.74
N ILE A 30 -0.73 -17.53 4.34
CA ILE A 30 0.65 -17.38 3.86
C ILE A 30 0.73 -16.85 2.41
N ALA A 31 -0.07 -17.41 1.50
CA ALA A 31 0.04 -17.09 0.06
C ALA A 31 -0.61 -15.74 -0.30
N LEU A 32 -1.79 -15.46 0.26
CA LEU A 32 -2.48 -14.20 -0.01
C LEU A 32 -1.80 -13.03 0.72
N LEU A 33 -1.28 -13.24 1.92
CA LEU A 33 -0.61 -12.17 2.64
C LEU A 33 0.75 -11.83 2.04
N SER A 34 1.53 -12.81 1.58
CA SER A 34 2.80 -12.54 0.88
C SER A 34 2.58 -11.67 -0.36
N THR A 35 1.52 -11.92 -1.13
CA THR A 35 1.14 -11.05 -2.26
C THR A 35 0.80 -9.64 -1.80
N ARG A 36 0.02 -9.47 -0.74
CA ARG A 36 -0.34 -8.15 -0.18
C ARG A 36 0.89 -7.37 0.29
N ILE A 37 1.84 -8.03 0.96
CA ILE A 37 3.11 -7.45 1.41
C ILE A 37 3.95 -6.98 0.22
N ILE A 38 4.07 -7.79 -0.84
CA ILE A 38 4.86 -7.42 -2.03
C ILE A 38 4.27 -6.17 -2.70
N PHE A 39 2.96 -6.16 -2.96
CA PHE A 39 2.31 -5.01 -3.60
C PHE A 39 2.37 -3.75 -2.73
N MET A 40 2.20 -3.90 -1.41
CA MET A 40 2.38 -2.81 -0.45
C MET A 40 3.81 -2.23 -0.53
N ALA A 41 4.84 -3.08 -0.50
CA ALA A 41 6.24 -2.62 -0.57
C ALA A 41 6.53 -1.89 -1.89
N ILE A 42 6.10 -2.46 -3.01
CA ILE A 42 6.24 -1.82 -4.34
C ILE A 42 5.54 -0.45 -4.35
N SER A 43 4.33 -0.35 -3.79
CA SER A 43 3.57 0.90 -3.74
C SER A 43 4.32 2.01 -3.00
N ILE A 44 4.97 1.68 -1.88
CA ILE A 44 5.73 2.63 -1.06
C ILE A 44 7.00 3.04 -1.80
N ILE A 45 7.77 2.07 -2.32
CA ILE A 45 9.04 2.33 -3.02
C ILE A 45 8.80 3.24 -4.24
N LEU A 46 7.82 2.91 -5.10
CA LEU A 46 7.51 3.74 -6.27
C LEU A 46 7.04 5.14 -5.88
N SER A 47 6.28 5.27 -4.81
CA SER A 47 5.83 6.58 -4.32
C SER A 47 7.00 7.44 -3.83
N VAL A 48 7.97 6.84 -3.10
CA VAL A 48 9.21 7.52 -2.70
C VAL A 48 10.02 7.95 -3.93
N LEU A 49 10.15 7.09 -4.94
CA LEU A 49 10.82 7.44 -6.20
C LEU A 49 10.13 8.61 -6.90
N PHE A 50 8.80 8.70 -6.89
CA PHE A 50 8.07 9.83 -7.46
C PHE A 50 8.22 11.13 -6.67
N LEU A 51 8.44 11.06 -5.35
CA LEU A 51 8.78 12.23 -4.54
C LEU A 51 10.13 12.83 -4.91
N ILE A 52 11.15 11.99 -5.11
CA ILE A 52 12.54 12.45 -5.33
C ILE A 52 12.86 12.74 -6.80
N SER A 53 12.16 12.13 -7.76
CA SER A 53 12.43 12.26 -9.21
C SER A 53 12.01 13.59 -9.86
N GLY A 54 11.86 14.67 -9.09
CA GLY A 54 11.48 15.98 -9.65
C GLY A 54 10.05 16.05 -10.22
N SER A 55 9.15 15.16 -9.78
CA SER A 55 7.76 15.12 -10.30
C SER A 55 6.95 16.37 -9.94
N THR A 56 5.83 16.60 -10.64
CA THR A 56 4.94 17.75 -10.41
C THR A 56 4.38 17.77 -8.99
N LYS A 57 4.01 18.95 -8.47
CA LYS A 57 3.44 19.13 -7.12
C LYS A 57 2.28 18.17 -6.85
N SER A 58 1.34 18.04 -7.79
CA SER A 58 0.21 17.12 -7.66
C SER A 58 0.66 15.66 -7.52
N THR A 59 1.63 15.22 -8.33
CA THR A 59 2.17 13.86 -8.23
C THR A 59 2.86 13.62 -6.90
N LYS A 60 3.60 14.61 -6.38
CA LYS A 60 4.26 14.53 -5.06
C LYS A 60 3.26 14.42 -3.91
N ILE A 61 2.19 15.21 -3.94
CA ILE A 61 1.11 15.13 -2.94
C ILE A 61 0.48 13.74 -2.99
N LEU A 62 0.14 13.26 -4.18
CA LEU A 62 -0.47 11.95 -4.34
C LEU A 62 0.47 10.83 -3.89
N ALA A 63 1.77 10.92 -4.19
CA ALA A 63 2.77 9.98 -3.70
C ALA A 63 2.88 9.98 -2.17
N ALA A 64 2.83 11.15 -1.52
CA ALA A 64 2.79 11.23 -0.05
C ALA A 64 1.54 10.53 0.51
N VAL A 65 0.37 10.73 -0.09
CA VAL A 65 -0.87 10.03 0.29
C VAL A 65 -0.74 8.51 0.10
N THR A 66 -0.16 8.06 -1.02
CA THR A 66 0.07 6.64 -1.27
C THR A 66 1.05 6.02 -0.27
N ILE A 67 2.07 6.76 0.18
CA ILE A 67 2.98 6.31 1.25
C ILE A 67 2.22 6.15 2.57
N VAL A 68 1.44 7.15 2.96
CA VAL A 68 0.66 7.10 4.21
C VAL A 68 -0.30 5.91 4.22
N THR A 69 -1.01 5.67 3.12
CA THR A 69 -1.91 4.52 2.99
C THR A 69 -1.15 3.19 2.98
N GLY A 70 0.04 3.12 2.37
CA GLY A 70 0.92 1.95 2.42
C GLY A 70 1.43 1.64 3.82
N LEU A 71 1.80 2.67 4.60
CA LEU A 71 2.19 2.50 6.01
C LEU A 71 1.02 2.03 6.87
N ALA A 72 -0.19 2.55 6.65
CA ALA A 72 -1.39 2.06 7.32
C ALA A 72 -1.67 0.59 7.00
N HIS A 73 -1.50 0.18 5.74
CA HIS A 73 -1.61 -1.22 5.33
C HIS A 73 -0.56 -2.09 6.01
N PHE A 74 0.69 -1.63 6.11
CA PHE A 74 1.74 -2.34 6.84
C PHE A 74 1.39 -2.56 8.31
N ILE A 75 0.91 -1.51 9.00
CA ILE A 75 0.46 -1.61 10.40
C ILE A 75 -0.67 -2.62 10.53
N ALA A 76 -1.64 -2.60 9.62
CA ALA A 76 -2.75 -3.54 9.63
C ALA A 76 -2.28 -5.00 9.46
N ILE A 77 -1.25 -5.25 8.65
CA ILE A 77 -0.61 -6.58 8.53
C ILE A 77 0.05 -6.98 9.86
N LEU A 78 0.78 -6.07 10.51
CA LEU A 78 1.44 -6.36 11.79
C LEU A 78 0.41 -6.74 12.88
N LEU A 79 -0.73 -6.06 12.91
CA LEU A 79 -1.81 -6.32 13.86
C LEU A 79 -2.53 -7.66 13.65
N VAL A 80 -2.34 -8.34 12.51
CA VAL A 80 -2.88 -9.70 12.29
C VAL A 80 -2.04 -10.76 13.02
N TYR A 81 -0.76 -10.46 13.29
CA TYR A 81 0.19 -11.38 13.89
C TYR A 81 0.44 -11.17 15.39
N ILE A 82 -0.09 -10.08 15.96
CA ILE A 82 -0.04 -9.75 17.39
C ILE A 82 -1.37 -10.16 18.01
#